data_AF-A0A7C4DGS1-F1
#
_entry.id   AF-A0A7C4DGS1-F1
#
_cell.length_a   1.000
_cell.length_b   1.000
_cell.length_c   1.000
_cell.angle_alpha   90.00
_cell.angle_beta   90.00
_cell.angle_gamma   90.00
#
_symmetry.space_group_name_H-M   'P 1'
#
loop_
_entity.id
_entity.type
_entity.pdbx_description
1 polymer ?
#
loop_
_entity_poly.entity_id
_entity_poly.type
_entity_poly.pdbx_seq_one_letter_code
_entity_poly.pdbx_strand_id
1 'polypeptide(L)'
;GIAAIEAAPGRGAAPGHAHAIASALPGWDLAGVKWVTRRLMRIAADPARVEVTLDILTFLNDRRYDCGPMKRSAVLELVRGAINHVLDSVAPVFDDQTSGLKRVTWQTRDLLRAPAASDTGLVIDARGFPPEDEDRDSALLIKAFALGWRRFITYRMSGQRFHGCGFGPDTAGVRLDLYGASGDYIASGIDGMEVVIHDNGQDQLGQIMKQGRLVVHGDVGQAFMYGAKGGEVFILGNGAGRPLINAVGRPRVVINGTCLDFLAESFMAGDPHNGGGFVILNGVEFDDHGKVRELPTPYPGANLFSLASGGAIFVRDPHRKLVPQQLNGGEYAEVTNEDWELIRPYLQQNEQLFGIAIDDLLTVDGVKKDPAQVYRKIRPVKIAALAKSAVPDDASLKKAG
;
A
#
# COMPACT_ATOMS: atom_id res chain seq x y z
N GLY A 1 -18.25 -1.80 22.82
CA GLY A 1 -16.93 -1.96 22.16
C GLY A 1 -15.96 -2.70 23.07
N ILE A 2 -15.27 -2.00 23.97
CA ILE A 2 -14.14 -2.56 24.74
C ILE A 2 -14.56 -3.69 25.70
N ALA A 3 -15.70 -3.57 26.38
CA ALA A 3 -16.24 -4.64 27.22
C ALA A 3 -16.53 -5.95 26.45
N ALA A 4 -16.78 -5.86 25.13
CA ALA A 4 -16.98 -7.04 24.29
C ALA A 4 -15.66 -7.74 23.92
N ILE A 5 -14.57 -6.98 23.74
CA ILE A 5 -13.21 -7.53 23.56
C ILE A 5 -12.82 -8.36 24.79
N GLU A 6 -13.17 -7.88 25.99
CA GLU A 6 -12.89 -8.56 27.25
C GLU A 6 -13.73 -9.83 27.43
N ALA A 7 -14.97 -9.83 26.93
CA ALA A 7 -15.89 -10.95 27.06
C ALA A 7 -15.59 -12.11 26.08
N ALA A 8 -15.15 -11.81 24.85
CA ALA A 8 -14.70 -12.81 23.88
C ALA A 8 -14.05 -12.16 22.64
N PRO A 9 -12.82 -12.52 22.27
CA PRO A 9 -12.29 -12.19 20.96
C PRO A 9 -11.63 -13.39 20.26
N GLY A 10 -12.20 -13.73 19.12
CA GLY A 10 -11.42 -14.19 17.98
C GLY A 10 -10.94 -12.99 17.17
N ARG A 11 -9.84 -13.14 16.44
CA ARG A 11 -9.25 -12.12 15.56
C ARG A 11 -10.27 -11.50 14.57
N GLY A 12 -11.24 -12.30 14.11
CA GLY A 12 -12.29 -11.86 13.18
C GLY A 12 -13.24 -10.75 13.70
N ALA A 13 -13.28 -10.49 15.02
CA ALA A 13 -14.08 -9.41 15.59
C ALA A 13 -13.37 -8.04 15.60
N ALA A 14 -12.07 -7.98 15.28
CA ALA A 14 -11.27 -6.75 15.33
C ALA A 14 -11.88 -5.59 14.51
N PRO A 15 -12.31 -5.78 13.25
CA PRO A 15 -12.83 -4.67 12.44
C PRO A 15 -14.08 -4.02 13.05
N GLY A 16 -14.99 -4.82 13.61
CA GLY A 16 -16.21 -4.30 14.24
C GLY A 16 -15.91 -3.49 15.50
N HIS A 17 -14.95 -3.94 16.32
CA HIS A 17 -14.51 -3.18 17.49
C HIS A 17 -13.81 -1.88 17.10
N ALA A 18 -12.93 -1.92 16.10
CA ALA A 18 -12.19 -0.76 15.64
C ALA A 18 -13.14 0.29 15.03
N HIS A 19 -14.12 -0.14 14.23
CA HIS A 19 -15.16 0.73 13.70
C HIS A 19 -15.97 1.39 14.83
N ALA A 20 -16.41 0.61 15.83
CA ALA A 20 -17.15 1.16 16.97
C ALA A 20 -16.35 2.19 17.79
N ILE A 21 -15.03 2.00 17.93
CA ILE A 21 -14.15 3.00 18.56
C ILE A 21 -14.07 4.24 17.68
N ALA A 22 -13.76 4.08 16.38
CA ALA A 22 -13.62 5.20 15.44
C ALA A 22 -14.90 6.06 15.37
N SER A 23 -16.08 5.44 15.32
CA SER A 23 -17.36 6.15 15.30
C SER A 23 -17.68 6.91 16.60
N ALA A 24 -17.07 6.53 17.73
CA ALA A 24 -17.28 7.20 19.02
C ALA A 24 -16.28 8.33 19.28
N LEU A 25 -15.15 8.37 18.56
CA LEU A 25 -14.09 9.35 18.73
C LEU A 25 -14.53 10.82 18.66
N PRO A 26 -15.49 11.23 17.79
CA PRO A 26 -15.91 12.63 17.74
C PRO A 26 -16.45 13.18 19.06
N GLY A 27 -16.97 12.31 19.93
CA GLY A 27 -17.48 12.68 21.25
C GLY A 27 -16.44 12.61 22.36
N TRP A 28 -15.17 12.32 22.06
CA TRP A 28 -14.12 12.13 23.06
C TRP A 28 -13.14 13.32 23.10
N ASP A 29 -12.39 13.38 24.20
CA ASP A 29 -11.18 14.17 24.32
C ASP A 29 -9.94 13.26 24.36
N LEU A 30 -8.75 13.87 24.46
CA LEU A 30 -7.50 13.11 24.52
C LEU A 30 -7.42 12.22 25.77
N ALA A 31 -8.12 12.55 26.86
CA ALA A 31 -8.15 11.70 28.04
C ALA A 31 -8.93 10.40 27.76
N GLY A 32 -10.04 10.48 27.02
CA GLY A 32 -10.80 9.34 26.52
C GLY A 32 -9.96 8.43 25.62
N VAL A 33 -9.26 8.99 24.63
CA VAL A 33 -8.35 8.23 23.74
C VAL A 33 -7.24 7.56 24.54
N LYS A 34 -6.64 8.28 25.50
CA LYS A 34 -5.60 7.76 26.39
C LYS A 34 -6.13 6.64 27.27
N TRP A 35 -7.37 6.72 27.74
CA TRP A 35 -7.99 5.67 28.52
C TRP A 35 -8.22 4.40 27.68
N VAL A 36 -8.75 4.53 26.45
CA VAL A 36 -8.99 3.40 25.55
C VAL A 36 -7.69 2.70 25.15
N THR A 37 -6.69 3.46 24.71
CA THR A 37 -5.37 2.91 24.33
C THR A 37 -4.72 2.18 25.50
N ARG A 38 -4.79 2.74 26.72
CA ARG A 38 -4.35 2.04 27.94
C ARG A 38 -5.13 0.77 28.23
N ARG A 39 -6.44 0.76 27.97
CA ARG A 39 -7.24 -0.44 28.20
C ARG A 39 -6.88 -1.54 27.19
N LEU A 40 -6.69 -1.19 25.93
CA LEU A 40 -6.20 -2.10 24.89
C LEU A 40 -4.81 -2.67 25.24
N MET A 41 -3.88 -1.84 25.70
CA MET A 41 -2.56 -2.31 26.18
C MET A 41 -2.67 -3.34 27.32
N ARG A 42 -3.58 -3.13 28.28
CA ARG A 42 -3.82 -4.11 29.36
C ARG A 42 -4.45 -5.40 28.85
N ILE A 43 -5.31 -5.33 27.84
CA ILE A 43 -5.92 -6.51 27.23
C ILE A 43 -4.83 -7.34 26.53
N ALA A 44 -3.92 -6.69 25.80
CA ALA A 44 -2.78 -7.35 25.14
C ALA A 44 -1.71 -7.91 26.09
N ALA A 45 -1.83 -7.69 27.40
CA ALA A 45 -0.97 -8.38 28.37
C ALA A 45 -1.24 -9.89 28.40
N ASP A 46 -2.42 -10.33 27.96
CA ASP A 46 -2.70 -11.73 27.62
C ASP A 46 -2.17 -12.01 26.19
N PRO A 47 -1.20 -12.94 26.02
CA PRO A 47 -0.66 -13.29 24.71
C PRO A 47 -1.72 -13.69 23.68
N ALA A 48 -2.82 -14.32 24.11
CA ALA A 48 -3.93 -14.71 23.23
C ALA A 48 -4.72 -13.50 22.68
N ARG A 49 -4.47 -12.29 23.20
CA ARG A 49 -5.16 -11.04 22.84
C ARG A 49 -4.29 -10.07 22.05
N VAL A 50 -3.00 -10.35 21.91
CA VAL A 50 -2.05 -9.45 21.23
C VAL A 50 -2.51 -9.14 19.81
N GLU A 51 -2.78 -10.17 19.00
CA GLU A 51 -3.09 -9.98 17.58
C GLU A 51 -4.39 -9.20 17.34
N VAL A 52 -5.48 -9.55 18.04
CA VAL A 52 -6.75 -8.82 17.92
C VAL A 52 -6.60 -7.37 18.37
N THR A 53 -5.79 -7.11 19.41
CA THR A 53 -5.53 -5.75 19.88
C THR A 53 -4.71 -4.97 18.87
N LEU A 54 -3.68 -5.60 18.29
CA LEU A 54 -2.84 -5.01 17.26
C LEU A 54 -3.65 -4.68 16.01
N ASP A 55 -4.54 -5.56 15.56
CA ASP A 55 -5.41 -5.31 14.40
C ASP A 55 -6.32 -4.09 14.64
N ILE A 56 -6.89 -3.95 15.85
CA ILE A 56 -7.70 -2.77 16.22
C ILE A 56 -6.87 -1.49 16.19
N LEU A 57 -5.69 -1.51 16.82
CA LEU A 57 -4.82 -0.34 16.85
C LEU A 57 -4.29 0.04 15.46
N THR A 58 -4.00 -0.96 14.62
CA THR A 58 -3.56 -0.78 13.23
C THR A 58 -4.67 -0.14 12.40
N PHE A 59 -5.92 -0.61 12.52
CA PHE A 59 -7.06 0.05 11.88
C PHE A 59 -7.18 1.53 12.29
N LEU A 60 -7.03 1.84 13.58
CA LEU A 60 -7.07 3.22 14.08
C LEU A 60 -5.87 4.04 13.57
N ASN A 61 -4.70 3.44 13.36
CA ASN A 61 -3.57 4.14 12.77
C ASN A 61 -3.80 4.48 11.28
N ASP A 62 -4.33 3.51 10.54
CA ASP A 62 -4.36 3.51 9.08
C ASP A 62 -5.55 4.28 8.50
N ARG A 63 -6.73 4.11 9.10
CA ARG A 63 -7.98 4.67 8.58
C ARG A 63 -8.03 6.18 8.82
N ARG A 64 -8.71 6.89 7.91
CA ARG A 64 -9.10 8.29 8.10
C ARG A 64 -10.53 8.34 8.65
N TYR A 65 -10.72 9.08 9.73
CA TYR A 65 -11.98 9.18 10.46
C TYR A 65 -12.01 10.50 11.24
N ASP A 66 -13.21 10.91 11.63
CA ASP A 66 -13.44 12.13 12.40
C ASP A 66 -12.89 11.98 13.83
N CYS A 67 -11.95 12.85 14.20
CA CYS A 67 -11.38 12.92 15.55
C CYS A 67 -12.10 13.96 16.43
N GLY A 68 -13.21 14.53 15.96
CA GLY A 68 -13.92 15.60 16.65
C GLY A 68 -13.03 16.83 16.83
N PRO A 69 -12.97 17.42 18.05
CA PRO A 69 -12.16 18.61 18.29
C PRO A 69 -10.65 18.32 18.42
N MET A 70 -10.24 17.04 18.43
CA MET A 70 -8.84 16.65 18.62
C MET A 70 -8.05 16.74 17.33
N LYS A 71 -6.78 17.16 17.43
CA LYS A 71 -5.83 16.99 16.31
C LYS A 71 -5.59 15.50 16.07
N ARG A 72 -5.78 15.05 14.83
CA ARG A 72 -5.50 13.67 14.41
C ARG A 72 -4.09 13.21 14.80
N SER A 73 -3.09 14.07 14.66
CA SER A 73 -1.70 13.75 15.02
C SER A 73 -1.55 13.37 16.50
N ALA A 74 -2.27 14.02 17.41
CA ALA A 74 -2.25 13.69 18.83
C ALA A 74 -2.94 12.35 19.14
N VAL A 75 -4.03 12.03 18.41
CA VAL A 75 -4.68 10.71 18.48
C VAL A 75 -3.72 9.62 17.99
N LEU A 76 -3.07 9.84 16.84
CA LEU A 76 -2.11 8.91 16.27
C LEU A 76 -0.89 8.68 17.17
N GLU A 77 -0.40 9.71 17.86
CA GLU A 77 0.70 9.57 18.81
C GLU A 77 0.35 8.54 19.90
N LEU A 78 -0.85 8.62 20.47
CA LEU A 78 -1.34 7.67 21.48
C LEU A 78 -1.55 6.27 20.90
N VAL A 79 -2.12 6.16 19.70
CA VAL A 79 -2.35 4.87 19.03
C VAL A 79 -1.03 4.19 18.67
N ARG A 80 -0.08 4.90 18.07
CA ARG A 80 1.26 4.39 17.69
C ARG A 80 2.07 4.03 18.93
N GLY A 81 1.98 4.82 20.00
CA GLY A 81 2.55 4.45 21.30
C GLY A 81 1.99 3.14 21.84
N ALA A 82 0.68 2.92 21.71
CA ALA A 82 0.04 1.67 22.10
C ALA A 82 0.45 0.49 21.21
N ILE A 83 0.56 0.67 19.89
CA ILE A 83 1.08 -0.37 18.97
C ILE A 83 2.48 -0.82 19.43
N ASN A 84 3.38 0.14 19.67
CA ASN A 84 4.73 -0.16 20.12
C ASN A 84 4.74 -0.92 21.46
N HIS A 85 3.87 -0.56 22.40
CA HIS A 85 3.76 -1.24 23.68
C HIS A 85 3.21 -2.68 23.55
N VAL A 86 2.20 -2.89 22.72
CA VAL A 86 1.65 -4.22 22.42
C VAL A 86 2.69 -5.11 21.75
N LEU A 87 3.47 -4.56 20.82
CA LEU A 87 4.56 -5.31 20.19
C LEU A 87 5.71 -5.57 21.16
N ASP A 88 5.96 -4.69 22.14
CA ASP A 88 6.96 -4.93 23.20
C ASP A 88 6.60 -6.07 24.14
N SER A 89 5.31 -6.33 24.35
CA SER A 89 4.84 -7.43 25.20
C SER A 89 4.86 -8.80 24.51
N VAL A 90 5.18 -8.85 23.21
CA VAL A 90 5.33 -10.11 22.48
C VAL A 90 6.51 -10.90 23.04
N ALA A 91 6.27 -12.19 23.30
CA ALA A 91 7.25 -13.11 23.84
C ALA A 91 8.50 -13.19 22.94
N PRO A 92 9.72 -13.28 23.50
CA PRO A 92 10.94 -13.44 22.71
C PRO A 92 10.92 -14.69 21.83
N VAL A 93 11.69 -14.67 20.74
CA VAL A 93 11.73 -15.77 19.74
C VAL A 93 12.17 -17.11 20.31
N PHE A 94 12.95 -17.10 21.39
CA PHE A 94 13.43 -18.30 22.07
C PHE A 94 12.48 -18.79 23.18
N ASP A 95 11.34 -18.14 23.39
CA ASP A 95 10.30 -18.66 24.27
C ASP A 95 9.48 -19.71 23.52
N ASP A 96 9.44 -20.94 24.03
CA ASP A 96 8.67 -22.04 23.46
C ASP A 96 7.39 -22.35 24.26
N GLN A 97 7.12 -21.60 25.34
CA GLN A 97 5.95 -21.82 26.20
C GLN A 97 4.72 -21.03 25.74
N THR A 98 4.93 -19.86 25.14
CA THR A 98 3.85 -19.00 24.65
C THR A 98 3.53 -19.31 23.18
N SER A 99 2.24 -19.37 22.81
CA SER A 99 1.83 -19.44 21.40
C SER A 99 1.68 -18.05 20.77
N GLY A 100 1.70 -17.95 19.44
CA GLY A 100 1.39 -16.72 18.72
C GLY A 100 2.62 -16.02 18.15
N LEU A 101 2.61 -14.68 18.18
CA LEU A 101 3.72 -13.88 17.68
C LEU A 101 4.99 -14.10 18.51
N LYS A 102 6.14 -13.99 17.85
CA LYS A 102 7.46 -14.11 18.47
C LYS A 102 8.33 -12.92 18.14
N ARG A 103 9.06 -12.39 19.11
CA ARG A 103 9.81 -11.15 18.96
C ARG A 103 11.32 -11.33 18.95
N VAL A 104 11.97 -10.61 18.05
CA VAL A 104 13.42 -10.45 17.97
C VAL A 104 13.77 -8.97 18.10
N THR A 105 14.88 -8.72 18.79
CA THR A 105 15.52 -7.41 18.94
C THR A 105 16.97 -7.51 18.47
N TRP A 106 17.67 -6.37 18.38
CA TRP A 106 19.10 -6.37 18.12
C TRP A 106 19.87 -7.34 19.03
N GLN A 107 19.60 -7.31 20.34
CA GLN A 107 20.31 -8.13 21.32
C GLN A 107 19.99 -9.62 21.24
N THR A 108 18.85 -9.99 20.66
CA THR A 108 18.35 -11.37 20.61
C THR A 108 18.39 -11.97 19.20
N ARG A 109 18.94 -11.24 18.22
CA ARG A 109 18.97 -11.63 16.80
C ARG A 109 19.67 -12.96 16.53
N ASP A 110 20.70 -13.27 17.31
CA ASP A 110 21.47 -14.51 17.18
C ASP A 110 20.73 -15.74 17.75
N LEU A 111 19.60 -15.53 18.43
CA LEU A 111 18.72 -16.57 18.95
C LEU A 111 17.55 -16.89 17.99
N LEU A 112 17.57 -16.34 16.78
CA LEU A 112 16.55 -16.64 15.76
C LEU A 112 16.49 -18.15 15.50
N ARG A 113 15.27 -18.70 15.56
CA ARG A 113 14.98 -20.11 15.28
C ARG A 113 13.88 -20.25 14.23
N ALA A 114 13.69 -21.47 13.74
CA ALA A 114 12.51 -21.83 12.92
C ALA A 114 11.21 -21.65 13.74
N PRO A 115 10.07 -21.36 13.08
CA PRO A 115 8.78 -21.25 13.77
C PRO A 115 8.34 -22.61 14.33
N ALA A 116 7.80 -22.61 15.55
CA ALA A 116 7.06 -23.73 16.10
C ALA A 116 5.65 -23.80 15.48
N ALA A 117 4.97 -24.94 15.60
CA ALA A 117 3.61 -25.11 15.07
C ALA A 117 2.59 -24.12 15.67
N SER A 118 2.86 -23.63 16.89
CA SER A 118 2.04 -22.64 17.60
C SER A 118 2.39 -21.19 17.27
N ASP A 119 3.45 -20.94 16.51
CA ASP A 119 3.91 -19.59 16.19
C ASP A 119 3.16 -19.02 14.98
N THR A 120 2.68 -17.78 15.09
CA THR A 120 1.84 -17.15 14.06
C THR A 120 2.56 -16.09 13.25
N GLY A 121 3.73 -15.62 13.69
CA GLY A 121 4.52 -14.62 12.97
C GLY A 121 5.72 -14.10 13.77
N LEU A 122 6.68 -13.50 13.07
CA LEU A 122 7.89 -12.94 13.63
C LEU A 122 7.80 -11.41 13.69
N VAL A 123 8.03 -10.85 14.87
CA VAL A 123 8.07 -9.42 15.16
C VAL A 123 9.53 -9.00 15.32
N ILE A 124 9.96 -7.94 14.62
CA ILE A 124 11.30 -7.38 14.72
C ILE A 124 11.23 -5.95 15.24
N ASP A 125 11.85 -5.70 16.40
CA ASP A 125 12.12 -4.34 16.88
C ASP A 125 13.32 -3.80 16.09
N ALA A 126 13.07 -2.87 15.16
CA ALA A 126 14.11 -2.33 14.29
C ALA A 126 15.17 -1.49 15.05
N ARG A 127 14.92 -1.14 16.31
CA ARG A 127 15.88 -0.38 17.12
C ARG A 127 17.19 -1.14 17.32
N GLY A 128 18.29 -0.44 17.05
CA GLY A 128 19.64 -0.97 17.17
C GLY A 128 20.15 -1.64 15.89
N PHE A 129 19.28 -1.97 14.93
CA PHE A 129 19.70 -2.45 13.62
C PHE A 129 20.16 -1.28 12.74
N PRO A 130 21.31 -1.41 12.05
CA PRO A 130 21.76 -0.42 11.07
C PRO A 130 20.84 -0.42 9.83
N PRO A 131 20.73 0.71 9.12
CA PRO A 131 19.82 0.82 7.98
C PRO A 131 20.31 0.12 6.69
N GLU A 132 21.63 0.00 6.47
CA GLU A 132 22.21 -0.47 5.20
C GLU A 132 23.19 -1.64 5.34
N ASP A 133 23.83 -1.82 6.49
CA ASP A 133 24.91 -2.80 6.70
C ASP A 133 24.44 -4.27 6.61
N GLU A 134 25.38 -5.21 6.63
CA GLU A 134 25.10 -6.66 6.61
C GLU A 134 24.24 -7.13 7.79
N ASP A 135 24.35 -6.43 8.92
CA ASP A 135 23.58 -6.70 10.14
C ASP A 135 22.21 -6.01 10.17
N ARG A 136 21.75 -5.41 9.06
CA ARG A 136 20.42 -4.77 8.99
C ARG A 136 19.27 -5.75 9.27
N ASP A 137 18.17 -5.23 9.80
CA ASP A 137 16.98 -6.02 10.13
C ASP A 137 16.33 -6.67 8.90
N SER A 138 16.40 -6.04 7.72
CA SER A 138 15.92 -6.64 6.47
C SER A 138 16.72 -7.89 6.06
N ALA A 139 18.00 -8.01 6.43
CA ALA A 139 18.77 -9.24 6.22
C ALA A 139 18.34 -10.35 7.19
N LEU A 140 17.95 -9.99 8.42
CA LEU A 140 17.39 -10.94 9.39
C LEU A 140 16.05 -11.52 8.91
N LEU A 141 15.22 -10.71 8.24
CA LEU A 141 13.98 -11.16 7.61
C LEU A 141 14.22 -12.27 6.56
N ILE A 142 15.25 -12.13 5.73
CA ILE A 142 15.64 -13.14 4.74
C ILE A 142 16.04 -14.45 5.43
N LYS A 143 16.86 -14.37 6.49
CA LYS A 143 17.26 -15.54 7.30
C LYS A 143 16.03 -16.22 7.91
N ALA A 144 15.11 -15.45 8.46
CA ALA A 144 13.88 -15.97 9.05
C ALA A 144 12.96 -16.63 8.01
N PHE A 145 12.84 -16.06 6.82
CA PHE A 145 12.08 -16.67 5.72
C PHE A 145 12.65 -18.03 5.32
N ALA A 146 13.97 -18.14 5.20
CA ALA A 146 14.66 -19.41 4.93
C ALA A 146 14.42 -20.45 6.02
N LEU A 147 14.24 -20.02 7.28
CA LEU A 147 13.88 -20.89 8.40
C LEU A 147 12.39 -21.30 8.44
N GLY A 148 11.55 -20.78 7.54
CA GLY A 148 10.15 -21.17 7.42
C GLY A 148 9.14 -20.11 7.89
N TRP A 149 9.58 -18.96 8.41
CA TRP A 149 8.66 -17.88 8.76
C TRP A 149 7.98 -17.31 7.49
N ARG A 150 6.70 -16.95 7.59
CA ARG A 150 5.92 -16.41 6.46
C ARG A 150 5.19 -15.12 6.78
N ARG A 151 5.00 -14.79 8.07
CA ARG A 151 4.38 -13.54 8.49
C ARG A 151 5.38 -12.75 9.34
N PHE A 152 5.56 -11.50 8.97
CA PHE A 152 6.56 -10.61 9.55
C PHE A 152 5.93 -9.28 9.94
N ILE A 153 6.39 -8.74 11.06
CA ILE A 153 6.03 -7.41 11.54
C ILE A 153 7.33 -6.70 11.93
N THR A 154 7.67 -5.58 11.30
CA THR A 154 8.79 -4.76 11.74
C THR A 154 8.26 -3.45 12.29
N TYR A 155 8.72 -3.04 13.48
CA TYR A 155 8.23 -1.83 14.14
C TYR A 155 9.34 -0.96 14.71
N ARG A 156 8.99 0.30 14.97
CA ARG A 156 9.92 1.38 15.32
C ARG A 156 11.02 1.59 14.30
N MET A 157 10.63 1.47 13.04
CA MET A 157 11.50 1.85 11.93
C MET A 157 11.81 3.35 12.01
N SER A 158 13.05 3.67 11.68
CA SER A 158 13.61 5.01 11.60
C SER A 158 14.67 5.05 10.48
N GLY A 159 14.23 4.79 9.26
CA GLY A 159 15.06 4.83 8.05
C GLY A 159 15.72 3.52 7.65
N GLN A 160 15.40 2.38 8.29
CA GLN A 160 15.87 1.08 7.82
C GLN A 160 15.29 0.74 6.44
N ARG A 161 16.11 0.12 5.58
CA ARG A 161 15.89 -0.02 4.13
C ARG A 161 15.75 -1.48 3.71
N PHE A 162 15.29 -1.67 2.48
CA PHE A 162 15.31 -2.96 1.77
C PHE A 162 14.36 -4.05 2.33
N HIS A 163 13.35 -3.69 3.12
CA HIS A 163 12.36 -4.64 3.61
C HIS A 163 11.61 -5.29 2.44
N GLY A 164 11.56 -6.62 2.42
CA GLY A 164 11.01 -7.42 1.31
C GLY A 164 12.01 -7.76 0.21
N CYS A 165 13.19 -7.14 0.17
CA CYS A 165 14.22 -7.45 -0.82
C CYS A 165 14.95 -8.76 -0.50
N GLY A 166 15.38 -9.49 -1.53
CA GLY A 166 16.31 -10.62 -1.38
C GLY A 166 15.68 -11.92 -0.86
N PHE A 167 14.35 -12.01 -0.77
CA PHE A 167 13.65 -13.26 -0.41
C PHE A 167 13.69 -14.33 -1.52
N GLY A 168 14.09 -13.96 -2.73
CA GLY A 168 14.06 -14.83 -3.90
C GLY A 168 12.69 -14.87 -4.59
N PRO A 169 12.52 -15.77 -5.57
CA PRO A 169 11.27 -15.93 -6.30
C PRO A 169 10.18 -16.60 -5.43
N ASP A 170 8.94 -16.58 -5.92
CA ASP A 170 7.81 -17.37 -5.39
C ASP A 170 7.50 -17.16 -3.91
N THR A 171 7.39 -15.89 -3.51
CA THR A 171 7.09 -15.47 -2.12
C THR A 171 5.58 -15.36 -1.84
N ALA A 172 4.75 -16.03 -2.64
CA ALA A 172 3.31 -16.06 -2.45
C ALA A 172 2.94 -16.60 -1.05
N GLY A 173 2.01 -15.92 -0.37
CA GLY A 173 1.62 -16.25 1.00
C GLY A 173 2.55 -15.70 2.09
N VAL A 174 3.63 -15.00 1.73
CA VAL A 174 4.43 -14.20 2.67
C VAL A 174 3.77 -12.83 2.88
N ARG A 175 3.71 -12.39 4.14
CA ARG A 175 3.21 -11.05 4.51
C ARG A 175 4.22 -10.31 5.38
N LEU A 176 4.41 -9.02 5.09
CA LEU A 176 5.28 -8.13 5.84
C LEU A 176 4.55 -6.81 6.18
N ASP A 177 4.31 -6.57 7.46
CA ASP A 177 3.70 -5.34 7.98
C ASP A 177 4.80 -4.43 8.59
N LEU A 178 4.87 -3.17 8.15
CA LEU A 178 5.92 -2.22 8.52
C LEU A 178 5.35 -1.01 9.28
N TYR A 179 5.85 -0.77 10.49
CA TYR A 179 5.43 0.31 11.37
C TYR A 179 6.59 1.27 11.70
N GLY A 180 6.35 2.56 11.52
CA GLY A 180 7.33 3.63 11.77
C GLY A 180 7.81 4.27 10.47
N ALA A 181 8.87 5.08 10.57
CA ALA A 181 9.45 5.75 9.42
C ALA A 181 10.32 4.76 8.65
N SER A 182 9.76 4.22 7.58
CA SER A 182 10.42 3.26 6.71
C SER A 182 11.46 3.94 5.80
N GLY A 183 12.50 3.22 5.35
CA GLY A 183 13.53 3.73 4.43
C GLY A 183 13.27 3.36 2.97
N ASP A 184 14.24 3.65 2.10
CA ASP A 184 14.14 3.40 0.66
C ASP A 184 14.08 1.90 0.29
N TYR A 185 13.73 1.64 -0.98
CA TYR A 185 13.80 0.34 -1.65
C TYR A 185 12.91 -0.76 -1.09
N ILE A 186 11.96 -0.44 -0.23
CA ILE A 186 11.00 -1.43 0.29
C ILE A 186 10.26 -2.10 -0.87
N ALA A 187 10.04 -3.41 -0.76
CA ALA A 187 9.40 -4.25 -1.76
C ALA A 187 10.12 -4.27 -3.14
N SER A 188 11.41 -3.90 -3.20
CA SER A 188 12.14 -4.00 -4.46
C SER A 188 12.41 -5.45 -4.84
N GLY A 189 12.07 -5.81 -6.08
CA GLY A 189 12.27 -7.14 -6.64
C GLY A 189 11.36 -8.22 -6.05
N ILE A 190 10.29 -7.87 -5.33
CA ILE A 190 9.39 -8.88 -4.79
C ILE A 190 8.68 -9.67 -5.88
N ASP A 191 8.43 -10.95 -5.58
CA ASP A 191 7.86 -11.93 -6.49
C ASP A 191 6.79 -12.76 -5.75
N GLY A 192 5.74 -12.10 -5.26
CA GLY A 192 4.52 -12.76 -4.74
C GLY A 192 4.04 -12.31 -3.36
N MET A 193 4.91 -11.80 -2.50
CA MET A 193 4.54 -11.40 -1.14
C MET A 193 3.61 -10.19 -1.09
N GLU A 194 2.97 -10.01 0.06
CA GLU A 194 2.24 -8.80 0.43
C GLU A 194 3.08 -7.97 1.40
N VAL A 195 3.32 -6.70 1.05
CA VAL A 195 3.99 -5.72 1.92
C VAL A 195 3.02 -4.59 2.24
N VAL A 196 2.83 -4.30 3.53
CA VAL A 196 1.95 -3.23 4.00
C VAL A 196 2.78 -2.24 4.82
N ILE A 197 2.76 -0.96 4.41
CA ILE A 197 3.39 0.14 5.12
C ILE A 197 2.30 0.94 5.83
N HIS A 198 2.31 0.94 7.17
CA HIS A 198 1.33 1.61 8.02
C HIS A 198 1.65 3.10 8.26
N ASP A 199 2.42 3.70 7.35
CA ASP A 199 2.81 5.12 7.34
C ASP A 199 3.27 5.50 5.91
N ASN A 200 4.01 6.60 5.76
CA ASN A 200 4.64 6.99 4.52
C ASN A 200 5.79 6.04 4.11
N GLY A 201 5.93 5.84 2.81
CA GLY A 201 7.10 5.25 2.17
C GLY A 201 8.08 6.32 1.68
N GLN A 202 9.38 5.99 1.69
CA GLN A 202 10.43 6.85 1.14
C GLN A 202 10.61 6.60 -0.37
N ASP A 203 11.83 6.72 -0.89
CA ASP A 203 12.11 6.65 -2.31
C ASP A 203 12.24 5.19 -2.78
N GLN A 204 11.98 4.98 -4.08
CA GLN A 204 12.30 3.74 -4.81
C GLN A 204 11.58 2.48 -4.31
N LEU A 205 10.44 2.64 -3.65
CA LEU A 205 9.56 1.53 -3.29
C LEU A 205 9.15 0.71 -4.52
N GLY A 206 9.14 -0.62 -4.41
CA GLY A 206 8.66 -1.50 -5.48
C GLY A 206 9.51 -1.50 -6.74
N GLN A 207 10.78 -1.09 -6.66
CA GLN A 207 11.69 -1.13 -7.81
C GLN A 207 11.73 -2.55 -8.39
N ILE A 208 11.62 -2.69 -9.71
CA ILE A 208 11.62 -3.99 -10.43
C ILE A 208 10.66 -5.05 -9.84
N MET A 209 9.63 -4.65 -9.09
CA MET A 209 8.61 -5.53 -8.53
C MET A 209 7.97 -6.38 -9.64
N LYS A 210 7.94 -7.70 -9.45
CA LYS A 210 7.47 -8.65 -10.47
C LYS A 210 6.00 -9.01 -10.28
N GLN A 211 5.61 -9.38 -9.07
CA GLN A 211 4.25 -9.71 -8.67
C GLN A 211 4.13 -9.63 -7.15
N GLY A 212 2.90 -9.76 -6.63
CA GLY A 212 2.59 -9.55 -5.21
C GLY A 212 1.80 -8.27 -5.00
N ARG A 213 1.72 -7.82 -3.75
CA ARG A 213 0.95 -6.64 -3.37
C ARG A 213 1.75 -5.69 -2.51
N LEU A 214 1.67 -4.39 -2.81
CA LEU A 214 2.22 -3.31 -1.98
C LEU A 214 1.09 -2.35 -1.57
N VAL A 215 0.90 -2.15 -0.27
CA VAL A 215 -0.09 -1.22 0.26
C VAL A 215 0.62 -0.17 1.11
N VAL A 216 0.34 1.11 0.88
CA VAL A 216 0.92 2.22 1.64
C VAL A 216 -0.20 3.09 2.20
N HIS A 217 -0.31 3.17 3.52
CA HIS A 217 -1.31 3.98 4.25
C HIS A 217 -0.92 5.46 4.40
N GLY A 218 0.03 5.92 3.59
CA GLY A 218 0.57 7.28 3.52
C GLY A 218 0.99 7.66 2.10
N ASP A 219 1.93 8.59 2.01
CA ASP A 219 2.57 9.05 0.77
C ASP A 219 3.74 8.14 0.37
N VAL A 220 4.18 8.22 -0.89
CA VAL A 220 5.40 7.56 -1.40
C VAL A 220 6.37 8.57 -2.03
N GLY A 221 7.67 8.29 -1.88
CA GLY A 221 8.75 9.12 -2.40
C GLY A 221 9.02 8.99 -3.90
N GLN A 222 10.20 9.46 -4.30
CA GLN A 222 10.66 9.56 -5.69
C GLN A 222 10.88 8.18 -6.31
N ALA A 223 10.65 8.08 -7.62
CA ALA A 223 10.95 6.89 -8.43
C ALA A 223 10.32 5.58 -7.88
N PHE A 224 9.20 5.71 -7.17
CA PHE A 224 8.34 4.59 -6.79
C PHE A 224 8.00 3.74 -8.02
N MET A 225 8.11 2.42 -7.91
CA MET A 225 7.90 1.42 -8.95
C MET A 225 8.79 1.56 -10.19
N TYR A 226 9.99 2.13 -10.03
CA TYR A 226 10.98 2.20 -11.10
C TYR A 226 11.23 0.81 -11.71
N GLY A 227 11.02 0.69 -13.02
CA GLY A 227 11.32 -0.53 -13.75
C GLY A 227 10.45 -1.75 -13.38
N ALA A 228 9.36 -1.56 -12.63
CA ALA A 228 8.47 -2.64 -12.21
C ALA A 228 7.94 -3.46 -13.40
N LYS A 229 7.70 -4.76 -13.18
CA LYS A 229 7.21 -5.71 -14.19
C LYS A 229 5.74 -6.10 -13.98
N GLY A 230 5.22 -5.92 -12.76
CA GLY A 230 3.87 -6.32 -12.39
C GLY A 230 3.53 -6.02 -10.94
N GLY A 231 2.44 -6.62 -10.46
CA GLY A 231 1.96 -6.49 -9.09
C GLY A 231 0.79 -5.53 -8.92
N GLU A 232 0.11 -5.64 -7.77
CA GLU A 232 -0.99 -4.79 -7.37
C GLU A 232 -0.51 -3.79 -6.31
N VAL A 233 -0.71 -2.49 -6.53
CA VAL A 233 -0.20 -1.47 -5.63
C VAL A 233 -1.28 -0.45 -5.28
N PHE A 234 -1.40 -0.12 -4.00
CA PHE A 234 -2.42 0.78 -3.47
C PHE A 234 -1.78 1.82 -2.57
N ILE A 235 -1.92 3.10 -2.92
CA ILE A 235 -1.35 4.23 -2.19
C ILE A 235 -2.48 5.11 -1.68
N LEU A 236 -2.57 5.31 -0.36
CA LEU A 236 -3.57 6.18 0.27
C LEU A 236 -3.33 7.65 -0.08
N GLY A 237 -2.07 8.07 -0.06
CA GLY A 237 -1.67 9.46 -0.25
C GLY A 237 -1.18 9.76 -1.66
N ASN A 238 -0.17 10.62 -1.70
CA ASN A 238 0.46 11.15 -2.90
C ASN A 238 1.71 10.35 -3.27
N GLY A 239 2.12 10.43 -4.54
CA GLY A 239 3.47 10.08 -4.98
C GLY A 239 4.33 11.33 -5.20
N ALA A 240 5.64 11.21 -5.03
CA ALA A 240 6.56 12.28 -5.44
C ALA A 240 6.80 12.24 -6.97
N GLY A 241 8.01 12.57 -7.42
CA GLY A 241 8.37 12.61 -8.84
C GLY A 241 8.69 11.24 -9.44
N ARG A 242 8.43 11.12 -10.73
CA ARG A 242 8.71 9.94 -11.58
C ARG A 242 8.11 8.61 -11.09
N PRO A 243 6.87 8.58 -10.59
CA PRO A 243 6.25 7.29 -10.24
C PRO A 243 6.08 6.43 -11.50
N LEU A 244 6.38 5.13 -11.39
CA LEU A 244 6.33 4.11 -12.44
C LEU A 244 7.24 4.35 -13.65
N ILE A 245 8.32 5.12 -13.51
CA ILE A 245 9.25 5.29 -14.63
C ILE A 245 9.79 3.93 -15.12
N ASN A 246 9.82 3.73 -16.43
CA ASN A 246 10.31 2.51 -17.08
C ASN A 246 9.57 1.23 -16.66
N ALA A 247 8.40 1.34 -16.04
CA ALA A 247 7.61 0.16 -15.69
C ALA A 247 7.04 -0.49 -16.97
N VAL A 248 7.01 -1.82 -16.98
CA VAL A 248 6.65 -2.66 -18.12
C VAL A 248 5.75 -3.80 -17.66
N GLY A 249 5.18 -4.56 -18.60
CA GLY A 249 4.40 -5.75 -18.27
C GLY A 249 3.04 -5.39 -17.67
N ARG A 250 2.76 -5.82 -16.44
CA ARG A 250 1.40 -5.84 -15.86
C ARG A 250 1.22 -5.09 -14.52
N PRO A 251 1.85 -3.94 -14.24
CA PRO A 251 1.61 -3.21 -13.00
C PRO A 251 0.17 -2.70 -12.94
N ARG A 252 -0.49 -2.86 -11.80
CA ARG A 252 -1.87 -2.39 -11.55
C ARG A 252 -1.85 -1.50 -10.31
N VAL A 253 -1.85 -0.19 -10.52
CA VAL A 253 -1.53 0.77 -9.45
C VAL A 253 -2.69 1.73 -9.21
N VAL A 254 -3.06 1.96 -7.94
CA VAL A 254 -4.01 2.99 -7.51
C VAL A 254 -3.30 4.01 -6.65
N ILE A 255 -3.37 5.27 -7.05
CA ILE A 255 -2.88 6.43 -6.29
C ILE A 255 -4.09 7.30 -5.96
N ASN A 256 -4.42 7.43 -4.68
CA ASN A 256 -5.62 8.17 -4.28
C ASN A 256 -5.42 9.67 -4.28
N GLY A 257 -4.27 10.14 -3.79
CA GLY A 257 -3.86 11.54 -3.87
C GLY A 257 -3.46 11.94 -5.28
N THR A 258 -2.36 12.66 -5.37
CA THR A 258 -1.77 13.11 -6.63
C THR A 258 -0.31 12.67 -6.77
N CYS A 259 0.36 13.13 -7.82
CA CYS A 259 1.82 13.01 -7.91
C CYS A 259 2.47 14.22 -8.60
N LEU A 260 3.79 14.32 -8.44
CA LEU A 260 4.60 15.32 -9.13
C LEU A 260 4.91 14.87 -10.57
N ASP A 261 5.87 15.53 -11.21
CA ASP A 261 6.19 15.33 -12.63
C ASP A 261 6.50 13.88 -13.02
N PHE A 262 6.28 13.56 -14.30
CA PHE A 262 6.69 12.31 -14.96
C PHE A 262 5.99 11.05 -14.45
N LEU A 263 4.71 11.14 -14.04
CA LEU A 263 3.93 9.92 -13.80
C LEU A 263 3.89 9.05 -15.06
N ALA A 264 4.36 7.81 -14.90
CA ALA A 264 4.44 6.78 -15.93
C ALA A 264 5.26 7.21 -17.16
N GLU A 265 6.39 7.87 -16.92
CA GLU A 265 7.43 8.08 -17.93
C GLU A 265 7.98 6.75 -18.48
N SER A 266 8.09 6.63 -19.79
CA SER A 266 8.55 5.43 -20.50
C SER A 266 7.79 4.17 -20.08
N PHE A 267 6.47 4.30 -19.87
CA PHE A 267 5.61 3.17 -19.52
C PHE A 267 5.39 2.27 -20.74
N MET A 268 5.85 1.02 -20.64
CA MET A 268 5.82 0.05 -21.73
C MET A 268 5.02 -1.18 -21.30
N ALA A 269 3.84 -0.93 -20.74
CA ALA A 269 3.04 -1.93 -20.07
C ALA A 269 2.02 -2.64 -20.98
N GLY A 270 2.18 -2.62 -22.31
CA GLY A 270 1.26 -3.33 -23.22
C GLY A 270 -0.19 -2.84 -23.16
N ASP A 271 -1.15 -3.59 -23.70
CA ASP A 271 -2.57 -3.18 -23.68
C ASP A 271 -3.25 -3.60 -22.36
N PRO A 272 -3.81 -2.67 -21.55
CA PRO A 272 -4.51 -2.98 -20.30
C PRO A 272 -5.55 -4.10 -20.40
N HIS A 273 -6.25 -4.19 -21.54
CA HIS A 273 -7.31 -5.18 -21.81
C HIS A 273 -6.77 -6.55 -22.22
N ASN A 274 -5.49 -6.61 -22.61
CA ASN A 274 -4.78 -7.85 -22.96
C ASN A 274 -3.68 -8.16 -21.94
N GLY A 275 -3.96 -7.92 -20.65
CA GLY A 275 -3.06 -8.26 -19.56
C GLY A 275 -1.94 -7.26 -19.28
N GLY A 276 -1.90 -6.14 -20.01
CA GLY A 276 -0.97 -5.03 -19.79
C GLY A 276 -1.28 -4.20 -18.53
N GLY A 277 -0.37 -3.31 -18.14
CA GLY A 277 -0.47 -2.52 -16.92
C GLY A 277 -1.22 -1.18 -17.07
N PHE A 278 -1.69 -0.65 -15.95
CA PHE A 278 -2.32 0.67 -15.88
C PHE A 278 -2.13 1.34 -14.51
N VAL A 279 -2.41 2.64 -14.47
CA VAL A 279 -2.49 3.44 -13.25
C VAL A 279 -3.90 4.02 -13.11
N ILE A 280 -4.45 4.04 -11.89
CA ILE A 280 -5.63 4.80 -11.50
C ILE A 280 -5.15 5.96 -10.64
N LEU A 281 -5.48 7.20 -11.02
CA LEU A 281 -5.15 8.41 -10.28
C LEU A 281 -6.44 9.11 -9.85
N ASN A 282 -6.76 9.09 -8.55
CA ASN A 282 -8.05 9.61 -8.08
C ASN A 282 -8.02 11.12 -7.77
N GLY A 283 -6.88 11.71 -7.40
CA GLY A 283 -6.81 13.15 -7.14
C GLY A 283 -7.72 13.60 -5.98
N VAL A 284 -7.79 12.80 -4.91
CA VAL A 284 -8.60 13.08 -3.72
C VAL A 284 -7.74 13.07 -2.45
N GLU A 285 -8.20 13.79 -1.45
CA GLU A 285 -7.62 13.78 -0.10
C GLU A 285 -8.73 13.58 0.93
N PHE A 286 -8.37 13.58 2.20
CA PHE A 286 -9.32 13.59 3.30
C PHE A 286 -9.35 14.96 3.96
N ASP A 287 -10.54 15.45 4.30
CA ASP A 287 -10.67 16.62 5.16
C ASP A 287 -10.34 16.31 6.63
N ASP A 288 -10.42 17.32 7.49
CA ASP A 288 -10.12 17.20 8.92
C ASP A 288 -11.06 16.25 9.67
N HIS A 289 -12.20 15.88 9.06
CA HIS A 289 -13.19 14.94 9.58
C HIS A 289 -13.11 13.55 8.92
N GLY A 290 -12.08 13.30 8.11
CA GLY A 290 -11.89 12.01 7.45
C GLY A 290 -12.91 11.73 6.35
N LYS A 291 -13.52 12.75 5.75
CA LYS A 291 -14.33 12.61 4.53
C LYS A 291 -13.48 12.85 3.28
N VAL A 292 -13.79 12.13 2.22
CA VAL A 292 -13.12 12.27 0.92
C VAL A 292 -13.46 13.63 0.32
N ARG A 293 -12.45 14.35 -0.17
CA ARG A 293 -12.57 15.63 -0.85
C ARG A 293 -11.71 15.65 -2.11
N GLU A 294 -12.21 16.27 -3.17
CA GLU A 294 -11.45 16.48 -4.39
C GLU A 294 -10.28 17.47 -4.18
N LEU A 295 -9.11 17.14 -4.74
CA LEU A 295 -7.99 18.07 -4.82
C LEU A 295 -8.26 19.19 -5.83
N PRO A 296 -7.74 20.43 -5.59
CA PRO A 296 -7.90 21.54 -6.53
C PRO A 296 -7.46 21.18 -7.97
N THR A 297 -6.38 20.42 -8.10
CA THR A 297 -5.94 19.81 -9.36
C THR A 297 -5.70 18.30 -9.14
N PRO A 298 -6.22 17.42 -10.01
CA PRO A 298 -6.01 15.98 -9.88
C PRO A 298 -4.55 15.58 -10.15
N TYR A 299 -3.83 16.37 -10.96
CA TYR A 299 -2.40 16.20 -11.24
C TYR A 299 -1.73 17.57 -11.45
N PRO A 300 -0.89 18.04 -10.51
CA PRO A 300 -0.18 19.31 -10.62
C PRO A 300 1.08 19.23 -11.50
N GLY A 301 1.58 18.02 -11.79
CA GLY A 301 2.83 17.84 -12.52
C GLY A 301 2.77 18.12 -14.02
N ALA A 302 3.92 17.98 -14.66
CA ALA A 302 4.14 18.01 -16.10
C ALA A 302 4.65 16.64 -16.63
N ASN A 303 4.81 16.54 -17.95
CA ASN A 303 5.32 15.35 -18.64
C ASN A 303 4.59 14.05 -18.26
N LEU A 304 3.28 14.14 -18.05
CA LEU A 304 2.42 13.01 -17.78
C LEU A 304 2.48 12.02 -18.94
N PHE A 305 2.73 10.75 -18.59
CA PHE A 305 2.76 9.64 -19.54
C PHE A 305 3.80 9.83 -20.66
N SER A 306 4.93 10.47 -20.31
CA SER A 306 5.96 10.81 -21.28
C SER A 306 6.58 9.58 -21.91
N LEU A 307 6.78 9.55 -23.23
CA LEU A 307 7.45 8.44 -23.94
C LEU A 307 6.81 7.05 -23.72
N ALA A 308 5.59 6.98 -23.20
CA ALA A 308 4.89 5.72 -23.01
C ALA A 308 4.61 5.05 -24.38
N SER A 309 4.81 3.75 -24.46
CA SER A 309 4.50 2.94 -25.65
C SER A 309 3.41 1.88 -25.38
N GLY A 310 3.00 1.73 -24.12
CA GLY A 310 1.90 0.87 -23.70
C GLY A 310 1.34 1.29 -22.35
N GLY A 311 0.22 0.68 -21.99
CA GLY A 311 -0.53 0.90 -20.76
C GLY A 311 -1.56 2.00 -20.91
N ALA A 312 -2.18 2.35 -19.78
CA ALA A 312 -3.07 3.50 -19.67
C ALA A 312 -3.02 4.13 -18.28
N ILE A 313 -3.43 5.39 -18.19
CA ILE A 313 -3.80 6.02 -16.93
C ILE A 313 -5.30 6.30 -16.95
N PHE A 314 -6.01 5.91 -15.90
CA PHE A 314 -7.40 6.28 -15.64
C PHE A 314 -7.39 7.36 -14.57
N VAL A 315 -7.58 8.60 -14.98
CA VAL A 315 -7.49 9.76 -14.09
C VAL A 315 -8.88 10.30 -13.81
N ARG A 316 -9.21 10.48 -12.53
CA ARG A 316 -10.41 11.20 -12.10
C ARG A 316 -10.20 12.68 -12.39
N ASP A 317 -10.94 13.20 -13.36
CA ASP A 317 -10.86 14.60 -13.81
C ASP A 317 -12.26 15.10 -14.24
N PRO A 318 -13.23 15.14 -13.31
CA PRO A 318 -14.64 15.41 -13.63
C PRO A 318 -14.88 16.82 -14.19
N HIS A 319 -13.99 17.76 -13.89
CA HIS A 319 -14.07 19.14 -14.37
C HIS A 319 -13.15 19.41 -15.58
N ARG A 320 -12.53 18.37 -16.16
CA ARG A 320 -11.62 18.48 -17.31
C ARG A 320 -10.49 19.50 -17.10
N LYS A 321 -9.92 19.52 -15.89
CA LYS A 321 -8.82 20.42 -15.49
C LYS A 321 -7.51 20.03 -16.16
N LEU A 322 -7.33 18.77 -16.53
CA LEU A 322 -6.10 18.32 -17.16
C LEU A 322 -6.06 18.70 -18.65
N VAL A 323 -4.96 19.33 -19.05
CA VAL A 323 -4.79 19.92 -20.39
C VAL A 323 -3.78 19.13 -21.22
N PRO A 324 -3.85 19.19 -22.57
CA PRO A 324 -2.91 18.48 -23.45
C PRO A 324 -1.45 18.84 -23.21
N GLN A 325 -1.14 20.06 -22.75
CA GLN A 325 0.22 20.53 -22.49
C GLN A 325 0.92 19.80 -21.34
N GLN A 326 0.16 19.10 -20.48
CA GLN A 326 0.74 18.26 -19.43
C GLN A 326 1.21 16.91 -19.98
N LEU A 327 0.71 16.48 -21.15
CA LEU A 327 1.07 15.21 -21.77
C LEU A 327 2.35 15.34 -22.61
N ASN A 328 3.10 14.24 -22.75
CA ASN A 328 4.26 14.18 -23.64
C ASN A 328 4.30 12.84 -24.42
N GLY A 329 3.48 12.72 -25.45
CA GLY A 329 3.35 11.47 -26.23
C GLY A 329 2.15 10.60 -25.84
N GLY A 330 1.28 11.10 -24.96
CA GLY A 330 -0.05 10.56 -24.69
C GLY A 330 -1.17 11.40 -25.29
N GLU A 331 -2.37 10.85 -25.33
CA GLU A 331 -3.62 11.54 -25.65
C GLU A 331 -4.72 11.20 -24.65
N TYR A 332 -5.63 12.14 -24.41
CA TYR A 332 -6.85 11.87 -23.66
C TYR A 332 -7.87 11.15 -24.53
N ALA A 333 -8.55 10.18 -23.94
CA ALA A 333 -9.68 9.45 -24.51
C ALA A 333 -10.80 9.34 -23.47
N GLU A 334 -12.02 9.12 -23.95
CA GLU A 334 -13.17 8.82 -23.08
C GLU A 334 -13.01 7.41 -22.47
N VAL A 335 -13.49 7.25 -21.24
CA VAL A 335 -13.54 5.95 -20.57
C VAL A 335 -14.73 5.16 -21.09
N THR A 336 -14.49 3.92 -21.51
CA THR A 336 -15.53 3.00 -21.97
C THR A 336 -16.07 2.14 -20.81
N ASN A 337 -17.16 1.41 -21.05
CA ASN A 337 -17.66 0.43 -20.08
C ASN A 337 -16.65 -0.70 -19.83
N GLU A 338 -15.92 -1.13 -20.86
CA GLU A 338 -14.87 -2.15 -20.74
C GLU A 338 -13.70 -1.63 -19.88
N ASP A 339 -13.31 -0.38 -20.06
CA ASP A 339 -12.33 0.29 -19.19
C ASP A 339 -12.81 0.34 -17.74
N TRP A 340 -14.08 0.63 -17.51
CA TRP A 340 -14.65 0.66 -16.16
C TRP A 340 -14.66 -0.72 -15.49
N GLU A 341 -15.13 -1.75 -16.19
CA GLU A 341 -15.12 -3.13 -15.67
C GLU A 341 -13.69 -3.62 -15.39
N LEU A 342 -12.70 -3.14 -16.16
CA LEU A 342 -11.28 -3.42 -15.91
C LEU A 342 -10.79 -2.82 -14.58
N ILE A 343 -11.12 -1.56 -14.28
CA ILE A 343 -10.56 -0.85 -13.13
C ILE A 343 -11.38 -0.98 -11.85
N ARG A 344 -12.67 -1.25 -11.96
CA ARG A 344 -13.61 -1.33 -10.83
C ARG A 344 -13.17 -2.30 -9.72
N PRO A 345 -12.66 -3.51 -10.01
CA PRO A 345 -12.19 -4.41 -8.95
C PRO A 345 -11.04 -3.82 -8.10
N TYR A 346 -10.17 -3.03 -8.72
CA TYR A 346 -9.08 -2.35 -8.01
C TYR A 346 -9.59 -1.19 -7.16
N LEU A 347 -10.62 -0.47 -7.63
CA LEU A 347 -11.30 0.53 -6.81
C LEU A 347 -12.07 -0.10 -5.62
N GLN A 348 -12.62 -1.31 -5.79
CA GLN A 348 -13.25 -2.05 -4.69
C GLN A 348 -12.22 -2.50 -3.65
N GLN A 349 -11.06 -2.99 -4.09
CA GLN A 349 -9.96 -3.32 -3.19
C GLN A 349 -9.45 -2.06 -2.47
N ASN A 350 -9.34 -0.93 -3.19
CA ASN A 350 -8.99 0.36 -2.62
C ASN A 350 -9.98 0.84 -1.56
N GLU A 351 -11.28 0.66 -1.79
CA GLU A 351 -12.34 0.91 -0.81
C GLU A 351 -12.17 0.02 0.44
N GLN A 352 -11.86 -1.27 0.28
CA GLN A 352 -11.62 -2.14 1.43
C GLN A 352 -10.39 -1.73 2.25
N LEU A 353 -9.30 -1.32 1.58
CA LEU A 353 -8.03 -0.95 2.23
C LEU A 353 -8.11 0.41 2.92
N PHE A 354 -8.72 1.39 2.26
CA PHE A 354 -8.63 2.79 2.67
C PHE A 354 -9.97 3.41 3.02
N GLY A 355 -11.07 2.74 2.68
CA GLY A 355 -12.46 3.19 2.84
C GLY A 355 -12.76 4.52 2.16
N ILE A 356 -12.26 4.63 0.93
CA ILE A 356 -12.66 5.60 -0.08
C ILE A 356 -13.72 4.90 -0.91
N ALA A 357 -15.00 5.22 -0.69
CA ALA A 357 -16.06 4.53 -1.40
C ALA A 357 -16.03 4.88 -2.89
N ILE A 358 -16.35 3.91 -3.75
CA ILE A 358 -16.50 4.18 -5.20
C ILE A 358 -17.55 5.26 -5.43
N ASP A 359 -18.61 5.27 -4.62
CA ASP A 359 -19.66 6.27 -4.67
C ASP A 359 -19.15 7.67 -4.31
N ASP A 360 -18.19 7.80 -3.38
CA ASP A 360 -17.54 9.08 -3.08
C ASP A 360 -16.70 9.56 -4.28
N LEU A 361 -16.00 8.64 -4.95
CA LEU A 361 -15.22 8.96 -6.15
C LEU A 361 -16.10 9.41 -7.32
N LEU A 362 -17.27 8.78 -7.50
CA LEU A 362 -18.21 9.09 -8.58
C LEU A 362 -19.14 10.28 -8.27
N THR A 363 -19.18 10.74 -7.03
CA THR A 363 -19.97 11.90 -6.63
C THR A 363 -19.19 13.19 -6.91
N VAL A 364 -19.76 14.07 -7.71
CA VAL A 364 -19.17 15.36 -8.11
C VAL A 364 -20.21 16.43 -7.83
N ASP A 365 -19.83 17.48 -7.11
CA ASP A 365 -20.72 18.57 -6.67
C ASP A 365 -22.00 18.05 -6.00
N GLY A 366 -21.89 16.97 -5.20
CA GLY A 366 -23.01 16.34 -4.49
C GLY A 366 -23.94 15.49 -5.38
N VAL A 367 -23.60 15.29 -6.65
CA VAL A 367 -24.38 14.46 -7.59
C VAL A 367 -23.55 13.27 -8.05
N LYS A 368 -24.09 12.06 -7.89
CA LYS A 368 -23.48 10.84 -8.44
C LYS A 368 -23.50 10.89 -9.97
N LYS A 369 -22.36 10.68 -10.60
CA LYS A 369 -22.16 10.71 -12.05
C LYS A 369 -21.81 9.33 -12.58
N ASP A 370 -21.96 9.15 -13.89
CA ASP A 370 -21.48 7.95 -14.57
C ASP A 370 -19.94 7.95 -14.62
N PRO A 371 -19.27 6.78 -14.59
CA PRO A 371 -17.81 6.70 -14.62
C PRO A 371 -17.16 7.47 -15.76
N ALA A 372 -17.76 7.46 -16.97
CA ALA A 372 -17.26 8.19 -18.14
C ALA A 372 -17.33 9.72 -18.00
N GLN A 373 -18.16 10.24 -17.09
CA GLN A 373 -18.23 11.67 -16.78
C GLN A 373 -17.19 12.10 -15.74
N VAL A 374 -16.61 11.13 -15.00
CA VAL A 374 -15.72 11.38 -13.86
C VAL A 374 -14.28 11.06 -14.21
N TYR A 375 -14.06 9.95 -14.92
CA TYR A 375 -12.73 9.49 -15.30
C TYR A 375 -12.45 9.75 -16.78
N ARG A 376 -11.19 10.08 -17.05
CA ARG A 376 -10.62 10.16 -18.40
C ARG A 376 -9.54 9.09 -18.54
N LYS A 377 -9.40 8.56 -19.75
CA LYS A 377 -8.32 7.64 -20.11
C LYS A 377 -7.19 8.44 -20.73
N ILE A 378 -5.95 8.16 -20.35
CA ILE A 378 -4.75 8.60 -21.06
C ILE A 378 -4.12 7.35 -21.66
N ARG A 379 -3.82 7.42 -22.95
CA ARG A 379 -3.19 6.31 -23.70
C ARG A 379 -2.07 6.85 -24.59
N PRO A 380 -1.13 5.99 -25.05
CA PRO A 380 -0.07 6.43 -25.94
C PRO A 380 -0.66 6.92 -27.26
N VAL A 381 -0.07 7.96 -27.84
CA VAL A 381 -0.39 8.32 -29.23
C VAL A 381 0.07 7.18 -30.13
N LYS A 382 -0.78 6.77 -31.07
CA LYS A 382 -0.39 5.77 -32.09
C LYS A 382 0.64 6.37 -33.04
N ILE A 383 1.93 6.13 -32.79
CA ILE A 383 2.99 6.54 -33.72
C ILE A 383 3.03 5.55 -34.89
N ALA A 384 2.82 6.04 -36.12
CA ALA A 384 2.77 5.24 -37.35
C ALA A 384 4.03 4.36 -37.60
N ALA A 385 5.16 4.68 -36.96
CA ALA A 385 6.39 3.88 -37.03
C ALA A 385 6.31 2.56 -36.24
N LEU A 386 5.54 2.50 -35.13
CA LEU A 386 5.36 1.27 -34.33
C LEU A 386 4.37 0.29 -34.98
N ALA A 387 3.51 0.76 -35.89
CA ALA A 387 2.60 -0.08 -36.66
C ALA A 387 3.31 -0.94 -37.73
N LYS A 388 4.57 -0.62 -38.07
CA LYS A 388 5.37 -1.36 -39.06
C LYS A 388 6.14 -2.54 -38.47
N SER A 389 6.07 -2.75 -37.16
CA SER A 389 6.78 -3.83 -36.44
C SER A 389 5.89 -5.03 -36.10
N ALA A 390 4.63 -5.03 -36.53
CA ALA A 390 3.78 -6.22 -36.42
C ALA A 390 4.40 -7.35 -37.26
N VAL A 391 4.90 -8.37 -36.58
CA VAL A 391 5.44 -9.59 -37.18
C VAL A 391 4.35 -10.18 -38.10
N PRO A 392 4.64 -10.51 -39.37
CA PRO A 392 3.65 -11.11 -40.25
C PRO A 392 3.19 -12.45 -39.68
N ASP A 393 1.88 -12.72 -39.75
CA ASP A 393 1.28 -14.02 -39.45
C ASP A 393 2.01 -15.15 -40.18
N ASP A 394 2.21 -16.25 -39.45
CA ASP A 394 2.95 -17.48 -39.80
C ASP A 394 2.25 -18.34 -40.89
N ALA A 395 1.53 -17.68 -41.81
CA ALA A 395 0.87 -18.30 -42.94
C ALA A 395 1.69 -18.23 -44.24
N SER A 396 2.82 -17.50 -44.26
CA SER A 396 3.62 -17.27 -45.47
C SER A 396 4.80 -18.22 -45.68
N LEU A 397 5.12 -19.10 -44.71
CA LEU A 397 6.25 -20.05 -44.82
C LEU A 397 5.91 -21.43 -45.42
N LYS A 398 4.70 -21.67 -45.93
CA LYS A 398 4.31 -22.95 -46.58
C LYS A 398 4.36 -22.96 -48.11
N LYS A 399 5.07 -22.02 -48.75
CA LYS A 399 5.32 -22.02 -50.20
C LYS A 399 6.81 -21.81 -50.54
N ALA A 400 7.68 -22.59 -49.93
CA ALA A 400 8.98 -22.90 -50.49
C ALA A 400 9.50 -24.17 -49.80
N GLY A 401 9.25 -25.33 -50.44
CA GLY A 401 9.65 -26.64 -49.96
C GLY A 401 9.21 -27.69 -50.96
#